data_AF-A0A919PQ59-F1
#
_entry.id   AF-A0A919PQ59-F1
#
_cell.length_a   1.000
_cell.length_b   1.000
_cell.length_c   1.000
_cell.angle_alpha   90.00
_cell.angle_beta   90.00
_cell.angle_gamma   90.00
#
_symmetry.space_group_name_H-M   'P 1'
#
loop_
_entity.id
_entity.type
_entity.pdbx_description
1 polymer ?
#
loop_
_entity_poly.entity_id
_entity_poly.type
_entity_poly.pdbx_seq_one_letter_code
_entity_poly.pdbx_strand_id
1 'polypeptide(L)'
;MNNELVLLDQALAEASQARSEPLGGDIIFELFAAEQILKYFDLSPEEVAQGRVGGGNDGGMDAVYVFLGDGLVTDDAEVLNENATPASFARDQS
;
A
#
# COMPACT_ATOMS: atom_id res chain seq x y z
N MET A 1 -30.74 9.78 -0.92
CA MET A 1 -29.38 9.64 -0.37
C MET A 1 -29.07 8.17 -0.27
N ASN A 2 -27.94 7.73 -0.83
CA ASN A 2 -27.52 6.34 -0.70
C ASN A 2 -26.72 6.22 0.61
N ASN A 3 -27.21 5.44 1.58
CA ASN A 3 -26.60 5.33 2.90
C ASN A 3 -25.15 4.85 2.83
N GLU A 4 -24.83 4.02 1.83
CA GLU A 4 -23.49 3.50 1.58
C GLU A 4 -22.49 4.61 1.24
N LEU A 5 -22.91 5.59 0.43
CA LEU A 5 -22.07 6.74 0.07
C LEU A 5 -21.81 7.63 1.29
N VAL A 6 -22.83 7.84 2.13
CA VAL A 6 -22.67 8.62 3.36
C VAL A 6 -21.67 7.96 4.31
N LEU A 7 -21.72 6.64 4.45
CA LEU A 7 -20.77 5.90 5.29
C LEU A 7 -19.35 5.95 4.72
N LEU A 8 -19.20 5.85 3.39
CA LEU A 8 -17.90 5.96 2.74
C LEU A 8 -17.30 7.36 2.90
N ASP A 9 -18.09 8.41 2.68
CA ASP A 9 -17.64 9.80 2.83
C ASP A 9 -17.15 10.07 4.26
N GLN A 10 -17.87 9.53 5.26
CA GLN A 10 -17.49 9.61 6.66
C GLN A 10 -16.15 8.90 6.92
N ALA A 11 -15.98 7.68 6.40
CA ALA A 11 -14.76 6.90 6.56
C ALA A 11 -13.54 7.60 5.91
N LEU A 12 -13.72 8.18 4.72
CA LEU A 12 -12.66 8.94 4.05
C LEU A 12 -12.30 10.23 4.81
N ALA A 13 -13.28 10.90 5.40
CA ALA A 13 -13.03 12.07 6.24
C ALA A 13 -12.23 11.71 7.49
N GLU A 14 -12.55 10.59 8.15
CA GLU A 14 -11.79 10.07 9.30
C GLU A 14 -10.36 9.68 8.89
N ALA A 15 -10.21 8.98 7.75
CA ALA A 15 -8.90 8.61 7.21
C ALA A 15 -8.03 9.83 6.87
N SER A 16 -8.66 10.92 6.38
CA SER A 16 -7.97 12.19 6.14
C SER A 16 -7.49 12.86 7.44
N GLN A 17 -8.33 12.85 8.49
CA GLN A 17 -8.00 13.43 9.80
C GLN A 17 -6.94 12.64 10.59
N ALA A 18 -6.86 11.33 10.37
CA ALA A 18 -5.86 10.48 11.01
C ALA A 18 -4.43 10.71 10.48
N ARG A 19 -4.28 11.38 9.33
CA ARG A 19 -2.99 11.69 8.72
C ARG A 19 -2.44 13.01 9.23
N SER A 20 -1.11 13.08 9.33
CA SER A 20 -0.39 14.28 9.78
C SER A 20 -0.50 15.45 8.79
N GLU A 21 -0.62 15.15 7.50
CA GLU A 21 -0.67 16.13 6.42
C GLU A 21 -1.97 16.01 5.61
N PRO A 22 -2.65 17.13 5.29
CA PRO A 22 -3.83 17.10 4.45
C PRO A 22 -3.47 16.77 3.00
N LEU A 23 -4.11 15.73 2.46
CA LEU A 23 -3.94 15.26 1.08
C LEU A 23 -5.20 15.53 0.25
N GLY A 24 -5.07 15.46 -1.08
CA GLY A 24 -6.22 15.50 -2.01
C GLY A 24 -7.17 14.33 -1.78
N GLY A 25 -8.47 14.54 -2.02
CA GLY A 25 -9.49 13.51 -1.79
C GLY A 25 -9.31 12.25 -2.66
N ASP A 26 -8.76 12.42 -3.86
CA ASP A 26 -8.28 11.35 -4.74
C ASP A 26 -7.19 10.52 -4.06
N ILE A 27 -6.13 11.16 -3.56
CA ILE A 27 -5.02 10.49 -2.88
C ILE A 27 -5.51 9.80 -1.59
N ILE A 28 -6.40 10.42 -0.83
CA ILE A 28 -7.00 9.82 0.36
C ILE A 28 -7.77 8.56 -0.01
N PHE A 29 -8.55 8.59 -1.09
CA PHE A 29 -9.28 7.42 -1.55
C PHE A 29 -8.34 6.28 -1.98
N GLU A 30 -7.30 6.58 -2.77
CA GLU A 30 -6.31 5.60 -3.21
C GLU A 30 -5.63 4.91 -2.03
N LEU A 31 -5.13 5.69 -1.06
CA LEU A 31 -4.45 5.17 0.12
C LEU A 31 -5.39 4.38 1.01
N PHE A 32 -6.60 4.90 1.27
CA PHE A 32 -7.60 4.19 2.06
C PHE A 32 -7.98 2.85 1.43
N ALA A 33 -8.20 2.82 0.11
CA ALA A 33 -8.51 1.58 -0.61
C ALA A 33 -7.37 0.57 -0.49
N ALA A 34 -6.11 1.02 -0.65
CA ALA A 34 -4.94 0.17 -0.48
C ALA A 34 -4.84 -0.38 0.96
N GLU A 35 -5.03 0.44 1.99
CA GLU A 35 -5.07 0.00 3.39
C GLU A 35 -6.13 -1.07 3.64
N GLN A 36 -7.34 -0.91 3.08
CA GLN A 36 -8.41 -1.91 3.25
C GLN A 36 -8.12 -3.24 2.57
N ILE A 37 -7.46 -3.21 1.41
CA ILE A 37 -7.04 -4.41 0.67
C ILE A 37 -5.89 -5.11 1.40
N LEU A 38 -4.94 -4.33 1.94
CA LEU A 38 -3.69 -4.82 2.51
C LEU A 38 -3.71 -5.01 4.03
N LYS A 39 -4.86 -4.79 4.69
CA LYS A 39 -5.00 -4.84 6.16
C LYS A 39 -4.53 -6.13 6.85
N TYR A 40 -4.32 -7.21 6.10
CA TYR A 40 -3.83 -8.49 6.63
C TYR A 40 -2.31 -8.67 6.49
N PHE A 41 -1.61 -7.75 5.84
CA PHE A 41 -0.16 -7.80 5.61
C PHE A 41 0.64 -6.94 6.60
N ASP A 42 -0.02 -6.39 7.63
CA ASP A 42 0.60 -5.62 8.73
C ASP A 42 1.53 -4.48 8.26
N LEU A 43 1.14 -3.81 7.17
CA LEU A 43 1.91 -2.71 6.61
C LEU A 43 1.70 -1.42 7.40
N SER A 44 2.78 -0.66 7.56
CA SER A 44 2.73 0.72 8.02
C SER A 44 2.09 1.65 6.98
N PRO A 45 1.53 2.81 7.41
CA PRO A 45 1.02 3.81 6.48
C PRO A 45 2.04 4.29 5.45
N GLU A 46 3.32 4.34 5.83
CA GLU A 46 4.43 4.70 4.96
C GLU A 46 4.68 3.64 3.87
N GLU A 47 4.68 2.36 4.22
CA GLU A 47 4.81 1.25 3.26
C GLU A 47 3.64 1.19 2.27
N VAL A 48 2.42 1.46 2.74
CA VAL A 48 1.26 1.60 1.86
C VAL A 48 1.46 2.79 0.91
N ALA A 49 1.91 3.94 1.42
CA ALA A 49 2.15 5.11 0.59
C ALA A 49 3.26 4.89 -0.47
N GLN A 50 4.28 4.10 -0.16
CA GLN A 50 5.38 3.77 -1.08
C GLN A 50 4.91 2.94 -2.29
N GLY A 51 3.92 2.06 -2.13
CA GLY A 51 3.37 1.28 -3.24
C GLY A 51 2.43 2.05 -4.16
N ARG A 52 2.03 3.28 -3.79
CA ARG A 52 1.16 4.13 -4.61
C ARG A 52 1.92 4.65 -5.83
N VAL A 53 1.44 4.28 -7.01
CA VAL A 53 2.02 4.67 -8.31
C VAL A 53 1.03 5.46 -9.17
N GLY A 54 -0.18 5.70 -8.64
CA GLY A 54 -1.29 6.34 -9.33
C GLY A 54 -1.01 7.76 -9.79
N GLY A 55 -1.50 8.07 -10.99
CA GLY A 55 -1.37 9.37 -11.65
C GLY A 55 -2.20 9.50 -12.92
N GLY A 56 -2.15 10.66 -13.57
CA GLY A 56 -2.88 10.85 -14.83
C GLY A 56 -2.39 9.92 -15.94
N ASN A 57 -3.33 9.28 -16.67
CA ASN A 57 -3.08 8.36 -17.80
C ASN A 57 -2.41 7.02 -17.43
N ASP A 58 -2.55 6.54 -16.20
CA ASP A 58 -2.07 5.22 -15.76
C ASP A 58 -3.03 4.05 -16.10
N GLY A 59 -4.23 4.36 -16.61
CA GLY A 59 -5.25 3.38 -16.92
C GLY A 59 -6.08 2.91 -15.71
N GLY A 60 -6.03 3.66 -14.60
CA GLY A 60 -6.69 3.33 -13.33
C GLY A 60 -5.85 2.44 -12.43
N MET A 61 -4.51 2.50 -12.55
CA MET A 61 -3.58 1.77 -11.70
C MET A 61 -3.09 2.66 -10.55
N ASP A 62 -3.80 2.61 -9.42
CA ASP A 62 -3.52 3.48 -8.27
C ASP A 62 -2.28 3.04 -7.46
N ALA A 63 -2.02 1.74 -7.37
CA ALA A 63 -0.94 1.20 -6.55
C ALA A 63 -0.48 -0.21 -6.98
N VAL A 64 0.77 -0.56 -6.67
CA VAL A 64 1.38 -1.87 -6.91
C VAL A 64 2.18 -2.30 -5.68
N TYR A 65 1.98 -3.55 -5.26
CA TYR A 65 2.67 -4.15 -4.12
C TYR A 65 3.17 -5.55 -4.49
N VAL A 66 4.39 -5.88 -4.08
CA VAL A 66 5.02 -7.18 -4.32
C VAL A 66 5.39 -7.79 -2.97
N PHE A 67 5.03 -9.05 -2.76
CA PHE A 67 5.33 -9.78 -1.53
C PHE A 67 6.16 -11.02 -1.85
N LEU A 68 7.13 -11.31 -0.99
CA LEU A 68 7.88 -12.56 -0.99
C LEU A 68 7.59 -13.30 0.32
N GLY A 69 6.69 -14.28 0.26
CA GLY A 69 6.07 -14.83 1.47
C GLY A 69 5.21 -13.77 2.13
N ASP A 70 5.46 -13.51 3.42
CA ASP A 70 4.74 -12.50 4.21
C ASP A 70 5.48 -11.14 4.25
N GLY A 71 6.65 -11.03 3.61
CA GLY A 71 7.44 -9.80 3.59
C GLY A 71 7.14 -8.94 2.36
N LEU A 72 6.86 -7.65 2.58
CA LEU A 72 6.79 -6.66 1.50
C LEU A 72 8.17 -6.50 0.86
N VAL A 73 8.21 -6.49 -0.46
CA VAL A 73 9.43 -6.24 -1.24
C VAL A 73 9.48 -4.75 -1.58
N THR A 74 10.40 -4.04 -0.94
CA THR A 74 10.73 -2.63 -1.18
C THR A 74 11.83 -2.50 -2.24
N ASP A 75 12.11 -1.28 -2.69
CA ASP A 75 13.11 -0.98 -3.72
C ASP A 75 14.56 -1.28 -3.28
N ASP A 76 14.80 -1.31 -1.97
CA ASP A 76 16.08 -1.67 -1.34
C ASP A 76 16.17 -3.16 -0.95
N ALA A 77 15.16 -3.97 -1.28
CA ALA A 77 15.14 -5.38 -0.91
C ALA A 77 16.31 -6.15 -1.53
N GLU A 78 17.04 -6.90 -0.71
CA GLU A 78 18.23 -7.67 -1.13
C GLU A 78 17.94 -8.67 -2.25
N VAL A 79 16.70 -9.18 -2.33
CA VAL A 79 16.24 -10.08 -3.41
C VAL A 79 16.27 -9.46 -4.80
N LEU A 80 16.27 -8.13 -4.88
CA LEU A 80 16.36 -7.39 -6.15
C LEU A 80 17.82 -7.14 -6.57
N ASN A 81 18.81 -7.49 -5.75
CA ASN A 81 20.22 -7.33 -6.09
C ASN A 81 20.61 -8.24 -7.27
N GLU A 82 21.40 -7.75 -8.21
CA GLU A 82 21.88 -8.53 -9.37
C GLU A 82 22.67 -9.78 -9.00
N ASN A 83 23.32 -9.77 -7.82
CA ASN A 83 24.09 -10.89 -7.29
C ASN A 83 23.29 -11.77 -6.32
N ALA A 84 21.99 -11.50 -6.16
CA ALA A 84 21.10 -12.29 -5.33
C ALA A 84 21.06 -13.74 -5.84
N THR A 85 21.21 -14.70 -4.93
CA THR A 85 21.11 -16.13 -5.28
C THR A 85 20.02 -16.79 -4.43
N PRO A 86 19.41 -17.90 -4.85
CA PRO A 86 18.46 -18.60 -3.99
C PRO A 86 19.03 -18.96 -2.60
N ALA A 87 20.35 -19.11 -2.49
CA ALA A 87 21.03 -19.38 -1.22
C ALA A 87 21.05 -18.18 -0.27
N SER A 88 21.00 -16.93 -0.76
CA SER A 88 20.99 -15.74 0.11
C SER A 88 19.67 -15.55 0.86
N PHE A 89 18.62 -16.29 0.51
CA PHE A 89 17.29 -16.19 1.15
C PHE A 89 16.77 -17.54 1.64
N ALA A 90 17.61 -18.58 1.67
CA ALA A 90 17.24 -19.87 2.22
C ALA A 90 16.99 -19.70 3.73
N ARG A 91 15.74 -19.89 4.17
CA ARG A 91 15.40 -19.89 5.60
C ARG A 91 16.18 -21.03 6.26
N ASP A 92 17.03 -20.69 7.24
CA ASP A 92 17.65 -21.68 8.11
C ASP A 92 16.51 -22.48 8.77
N GLN A 93 16.39 -23.75 8.40
CA GLN A 93 15.39 -24.63 9.01
C GLN A 93 15.94 -25.08 10.35
N SER A 94 15.72 -24.27 11.39
CA SER A 94 15.94 -24.64 12.80
C SER A 94 14.68 -25.23 13.42
#